data_AF-A0A815W9N9-F1
#
_entry.id   AF-A0A815W9N9-F1
#
_cell.length_a   1.000
_cell.length_b   1.000
_cell.length_c   1.000
_cell.angle_alpha   90.00
_cell.angle_beta   90.00
_cell.angle_gamma   90.00
#
_symmetry.space_group_name_H-M   'P 1'
#
loop_
_entity.id
_entity.type
_entity.pdbx_description
1 polymer ?
#
loop_
_entity_poly.entity_id
_entity_poly.type
_entity_poly.pdbx_seq_one_letter_code
_entity_poly.pdbx_strand_id
1 'polypeptide(L)'
;MSSHMEASKFFKRSAFDKLSLEALGWLLVALSSGENSNKHQTIEIIYKHLKDKVSETGETANFITSYGDDDQSVMLHSNQRTDAILLESFLYIDPESTLCTKLCKSLQAHKVKGAWKSTQENCFVLIALEKYFHMKEKDTPEFVANIWLDNDYCGQHEYKVQHPWYPQLPLLPSRILG
;
A
#
# COMPACT_ATOMS: atom_id res chain seq x y z
N MET A 1 15.37 -23.06 0.15
CA MET A 1 16.13 -21.93 -0.43
C MET A 1 15.39 -20.65 -0.05
N SER A 2 16.05 -19.61 0.48
CA SER A 2 15.34 -18.42 1.01
C SER A 2 14.77 -17.54 -0.11
N SER A 3 13.58 -16.94 0.11
CA SER A 3 12.80 -16.19 -0.89
C SER A 3 13.60 -15.08 -1.57
N HIS A 4 14.42 -14.34 -0.83
CA HIS A 4 15.26 -13.26 -1.35
C HIS A 4 16.33 -13.75 -2.36
N MET A 5 16.83 -14.97 -2.18
CA MET A 5 17.86 -15.56 -3.05
C MET A 5 17.25 -15.95 -4.41
N GLU A 6 16.03 -16.49 -4.39
CA GLU A 6 15.28 -16.80 -5.61
C GLU A 6 14.85 -15.53 -6.33
N ALA A 7 14.38 -14.51 -5.60
CA ALA A 7 14.08 -13.20 -6.16
C ALA A 7 15.30 -12.60 -6.90
N SER A 8 16.48 -12.65 -6.28
CA SER A 8 17.73 -12.14 -6.88
C SER A 8 18.13 -12.93 -8.14
N LYS A 9 17.95 -14.26 -8.13
CA LYS A 9 18.21 -15.12 -9.30
C LYS A 9 17.21 -14.86 -10.43
N PHE A 10 15.93 -14.70 -10.09
CA PHE A 10 14.87 -14.38 -11.03
C PHE A 10 15.16 -13.06 -11.73
N PHE A 11 15.47 -11.99 -10.98
CA PHE A 11 15.81 -10.69 -11.53
C PHE A 11 16.96 -10.77 -12.57
N LYS A 12 18.05 -11.48 -12.25
CA LYS A 12 19.20 -11.64 -13.14
C LYS A 12 18.88 -12.36 -14.45
N ARG A 13 17.86 -13.24 -14.43
CA ARG A 13 17.47 -14.05 -15.61
C ARG A 13 16.31 -13.41 -16.39
N SER A 14 15.53 -12.55 -15.76
CA SER A 14 14.38 -11.88 -16.37
C SER A 14 14.80 -10.60 -17.10
N ALA A 15 14.15 -10.30 -18.23
CA ALA A 15 14.07 -8.94 -18.74
C ALA A 15 13.11 -8.16 -17.85
N PHE A 16 13.62 -7.57 -16.75
CA PHE A 16 12.78 -6.99 -15.70
C PHE A 16 11.87 -5.85 -16.21
N ASP A 17 12.32 -5.14 -17.24
CA ASP A 17 11.60 -4.09 -17.96
C ASP A 17 10.35 -4.59 -18.69
N LYS A 18 10.23 -5.91 -18.89
CA LYS A 18 9.06 -6.57 -19.47
C LYS A 18 8.11 -7.16 -18.44
N LEU A 19 8.46 -7.11 -17.15
CA LEU A 19 7.58 -7.60 -16.08
C LEU A 19 6.43 -6.63 -15.85
N SER A 20 5.29 -7.14 -15.39
CA SER A 20 4.20 -6.29 -14.94
C SER A 20 4.62 -5.49 -13.70
N LEU A 21 3.99 -4.32 -13.50
CA LEU A 21 4.23 -3.49 -12.32
C LEU A 21 3.94 -4.24 -11.02
N GLU A 22 2.91 -5.09 -11.01
CA GLU A 22 2.60 -5.98 -9.86
C GLU A 22 3.76 -6.95 -9.56
N ALA A 23 4.31 -7.59 -10.59
CA ALA A 23 5.42 -8.53 -10.44
C ALA A 23 6.68 -7.83 -9.89
N LEU A 24 6.94 -6.60 -10.33
CA LEU A 24 8.01 -5.77 -9.79
C LEU A 24 7.76 -5.40 -8.32
N GLY A 25 6.53 -5.06 -7.94
CA GLY A 25 6.17 -4.78 -6.55
C GLY A 25 6.36 -5.98 -5.62
N TRP A 26 5.94 -7.18 -6.03
CA TRP A 26 6.21 -8.39 -5.23
C TRP A 26 7.69 -8.75 -5.18
N LEU A 27 8.42 -8.53 -6.27
CA LEU A 27 9.87 -8.73 -6.29
C LEU A 27 10.56 -7.81 -5.28
N LEU A 28 10.14 -6.54 -5.20
CA LEU A 28 10.61 -5.58 -4.22
C LEU A 28 10.36 -6.04 -2.77
N VAL A 29 9.15 -6.51 -2.44
CA VAL A 29 8.82 -7.06 -1.11
C VAL A 29 9.64 -8.32 -0.78
N ALA A 30 9.83 -9.21 -1.76
CA ALA A 30 10.63 -10.42 -1.56
C ALA A 30 12.12 -10.09 -1.35
N LEU A 31 12.64 -9.09 -2.05
CA LEU A 31 14.00 -8.60 -1.87
C LEU A 31 14.17 -7.91 -0.52
N SER A 32 13.19 -7.10 -0.07
CA SER A 32 13.28 -6.34 1.20
C SER A 32 13.43 -7.24 2.44
N SER A 33 12.97 -8.50 2.37
CA SER A 33 12.90 -9.44 3.50
C SER A 33 14.20 -10.20 3.83
N GLY A 34 15.29 -10.10 3.05
CA GLY A 34 16.53 -10.86 3.29
C GLY A 34 17.83 -10.07 3.14
N GLU A 35 18.95 -10.66 3.59
CA GLU A 35 20.30 -10.11 3.45
C GLU A 35 21.00 -10.69 2.20
N ASN A 36 21.44 -9.82 1.28
CA ASN A 36 22.23 -10.20 0.11
C ASN A 36 23.08 -8.99 -0.35
N SER A 37 24.34 -9.23 -0.71
CA SER A 37 25.30 -8.19 -1.09
C SER A 37 24.84 -7.29 -2.24
N ASN A 38 24.03 -7.81 -3.18
CA ASN A 38 23.61 -7.07 -4.37
C ASN A 38 22.16 -6.56 -4.29
N LYS A 39 21.46 -6.78 -3.17
CA LYS A 39 20.05 -6.44 -2.99
C LYS A 39 19.76 -4.96 -3.21
N HIS A 40 20.57 -4.08 -2.60
CA HIS A 40 20.33 -2.63 -2.67
C HIS A 40 20.35 -2.12 -4.11
N GLN A 41 21.34 -2.53 -4.91
CA GLN A 41 21.42 -2.16 -6.32
C GLN A 41 20.21 -2.64 -7.12
N THR A 42 19.77 -3.89 -6.91
CA THR A 42 18.58 -4.42 -7.58
C THR A 42 17.30 -3.69 -7.17
N ILE A 43 17.12 -3.40 -5.88
CA ILE A 43 16.00 -2.62 -5.36
C ILE A 43 16.00 -1.23 -5.99
N GLU A 44 17.14 -0.54 -6.02
CA GLU A 44 17.26 0.81 -6.60
C GLU A 44 16.90 0.83 -8.09
N ILE A 45 17.36 -0.16 -8.87
CA ILE A 45 17.03 -0.28 -10.30
C ILE A 45 15.52 -0.43 -10.51
N ILE A 46 14.89 -1.35 -9.78
CA ILE A 46 13.44 -1.59 -9.90
C ILE A 46 12.66 -0.36 -9.41
N TYR A 47 13.06 0.21 -8.27
CA TYR A 47 12.41 1.38 -7.69
C TYR A 47 12.46 2.58 -8.63
N LYS A 48 13.61 2.86 -9.24
CA LYS A 48 13.75 3.92 -10.26
C LYS A 48 12.86 3.64 -11.48
N HIS A 49 12.87 2.40 -11.98
CA HIS A 49 12.02 2.03 -13.11
C HIS A 49 10.53 2.25 -12.81
N LEU A 50 10.07 1.90 -11.61
CA LEU A 50 8.69 2.14 -11.19
C LEU A 50 8.41 3.65 -11.08
N LYS A 51 9.30 4.44 -10.49
CA LYS A 51 9.14 5.91 -10.43
C LYS A 51 9.06 6.58 -11.81
N ASP A 52 9.67 6.01 -12.84
CA ASP A 52 9.54 6.53 -14.21
C ASP A 52 8.17 6.19 -14.83
N LYS A 53 7.38 5.30 -14.20
CA LYS A 53 6.06 4.83 -14.66
C LYS A 53 4.89 5.39 -13.86
N VAL A 54 5.15 6.11 -12.76
CA VAL A 54 4.08 6.69 -11.96
C VAL A 54 3.55 7.97 -12.60
N SER A 55 2.22 8.12 -12.60
CA SER A 55 1.55 9.37 -12.92
C SER A 55 1.23 10.09 -11.61
N GLU A 56 1.85 11.25 -11.39
CA GLU A 56 1.67 12.05 -10.18
C GLU A 56 0.95 13.36 -10.47
N THR A 57 0.00 13.71 -9.60
CA THR A 57 -0.52 15.08 -9.46
C THR A 57 0.03 15.70 -8.18
N GLY A 58 -0.40 16.93 -7.87
CA GLY A 58 -0.08 17.56 -6.59
C GLY A 58 -0.60 16.76 -5.39
N GLU A 59 -1.72 16.06 -5.53
CA GLU A 59 -2.43 15.42 -4.41
C GLU A 59 -2.39 13.89 -4.44
N THR A 60 -2.37 13.29 -5.63
CA THR A 60 -2.53 11.85 -5.84
C THR A 60 -1.44 11.29 -6.76
N ALA A 61 -1.26 9.98 -6.70
CA ALA A 61 -0.40 9.24 -7.61
C ALA A 61 -1.08 7.94 -8.01
N ASN A 62 -0.87 7.49 -9.24
CA ASN A 62 -1.37 6.22 -9.73
C ASN A 62 -0.46 5.63 -10.80
N PHE A 63 -0.54 4.31 -10.93
CA PHE A 63 0.12 3.57 -12.00
C PHE A 63 -0.92 3.15 -13.03
N ILE A 64 -0.71 3.56 -14.28
CA ILE A 64 -1.57 3.16 -15.40
C ILE A 64 -0.95 1.91 -16.03
N THR A 65 -1.63 0.76 -15.92
CA THR A 65 -1.25 -0.44 -16.66
C THR A 65 -1.84 -0.34 -18.07
N SER A 66 -1.10 0.20 -19.04
CA SER A 66 -1.51 0.12 -20.45
C SER A 66 -1.01 -1.18 -21.07
N TYR A 67 -1.88 -1.94 -21.73
CA TYR A 67 -1.45 -2.91 -22.74
C TYR A 67 -2.14 -2.58 -24.06
N GLY A 68 -1.36 -2.58 -25.14
CA GLY A 68 -1.85 -2.37 -26.50
C GLY A 68 -2.67 -3.57 -26.99
N ASP A 69 -3.73 -3.27 -27.74
CA ASP A 69 -4.50 -4.05 -28.73
C ASP A 69 -4.85 -5.55 -28.54
N ASP A 70 -4.46 -6.24 -27.47
CA ASP A 70 -4.86 -7.64 -27.25
C ASP A 70 -5.96 -7.78 -26.18
N ASP A 71 -7.19 -7.87 -26.68
CA ASP A 71 -8.49 -7.98 -26.00
C ASP A 71 -8.72 -9.32 -25.24
N GLN A 72 -7.65 -9.96 -24.74
CA GLN A 72 -7.68 -11.37 -24.28
C GLN A 72 -7.22 -11.61 -22.83
N SER A 73 -7.05 -10.57 -22.00
CA SER A 73 -6.72 -10.75 -20.56
C SER A 73 -7.40 -9.73 -19.63
N VAL A 74 -8.57 -9.22 -20.03
CA VAL A 74 -9.31 -8.13 -19.37
C VAL A 74 -9.86 -8.47 -17.96
N MET A 75 -9.78 -9.73 -17.51
CA MET A 75 -10.44 -10.16 -16.26
C MET A 75 -9.65 -9.93 -14.96
N LEU A 76 -8.32 -9.73 -15.00
CA LEU A 76 -7.49 -9.62 -13.78
C LEU A 76 -6.70 -8.30 -13.64
N HIS A 77 -6.86 -7.35 -14.57
CA HIS A 77 -6.15 -6.08 -14.50
C HIS A 77 -6.91 -5.06 -13.65
N SER A 78 -6.25 -4.57 -12.61
CA SER A 78 -6.75 -3.51 -11.73
C SER A 78 -5.65 -2.52 -11.39
N ASN A 79 -5.89 -1.26 -11.75
CA ASN A 79 -5.00 -0.16 -11.39
C ASN A 79 -4.91 -0.03 -9.86
N GLN A 80 -6.02 -0.20 -9.13
CA GLN A 80 -6.05 -0.09 -7.67
C GLN A 80 -5.30 -1.23 -6.98
N ARG A 81 -5.37 -2.46 -7.53
CA ARG A 81 -4.55 -3.57 -7.02
C ARG A 81 -3.06 -3.30 -7.23
N THR A 82 -2.70 -2.80 -8.42
CA THR A 82 -1.32 -2.44 -8.74
C THR A 82 -0.82 -1.34 -7.80
N ASP A 83 -1.59 -0.27 -7.63
CA ASP A 83 -1.29 0.84 -6.72
C ASP A 83 -1.13 0.36 -5.27
N ALA A 84 -1.96 -0.58 -4.81
CA ALA A 84 -1.88 -1.15 -3.46
C ALA A 84 -0.62 -2.01 -3.25
N ILE A 85 -0.29 -2.89 -4.19
CA ILE A 85 0.93 -3.70 -4.14
C ILE A 85 2.17 -2.81 -4.14
N LEU A 86 2.15 -1.75 -4.97
CA LEU A 86 3.26 -0.81 -5.06
C LEU A 86 3.38 0.06 -3.81
N LEU A 87 2.26 0.52 -3.23
CA LEU A 87 2.25 1.20 -1.94
C LEU A 87 2.88 0.34 -0.85
N GLU A 88 2.47 -0.92 -0.72
CA GLU A 88 3.08 -1.85 0.23
C GLU A 88 4.58 -1.98 -0.02
N SER A 89 5.00 -2.16 -1.27
CA SER A 89 6.41 -2.32 -1.61
C SER A 89 7.25 -1.08 -1.27
N PHE A 90 6.71 0.13 -1.51
CA PHE A 90 7.41 1.38 -1.23
C PHE A 90 7.48 1.67 0.26
N LEU A 91 6.48 1.28 1.05
CA LEU A 91 6.55 1.36 2.51
C LEU A 91 7.73 0.55 3.08
N TYR A 92 8.14 -0.55 2.44
CA TYR A 92 9.31 -1.33 2.85
C TYR A 92 10.66 -0.76 2.39
N ILE A 93 10.68 0.05 1.33
CA ILE A 93 11.92 0.47 0.65
C ILE A 93 12.26 1.93 0.91
N ASP A 94 11.25 2.79 0.79
CA ASP A 94 11.34 4.23 1.00
C ASP A 94 10.09 4.72 1.74
N PRO A 95 9.95 4.37 3.04
CA PRO A 95 8.78 4.77 3.83
C PRO A 95 8.63 6.29 3.93
N GLU A 96 9.72 7.07 3.80
CA GLU A 96 9.69 8.53 3.90
C GLU A 96 9.18 9.22 2.62
N SER A 97 9.10 8.49 1.51
CA SER A 97 8.60 9.02 0.24
C SER A 97 7.21 9.64 0.36
N THR A 98 7.06 10.87 -0.15
CA THR A 98 5.74 11.50 -0.31
C THR A 98 4.84 10.72 -1.27
N LEU A 99 5.44 9.88 -2.12
CA LEU A 99 4.73 9.02 -3.05
C LEU A 99 3.81 8.02 -2.34
N CYS A 100 4.25 7.46 -1.20
CA CYS A 100 3.42 6.56 -0.39
C CYS A 100 2.12 7.25 0.05
N THR A 101 2.21 8.50 0.51
CA THR A 101 1.04 9.30 0.91
C THR A 101 0.14 9.60 -0.30
N LYS A 102 0.69 9.93 -1.46
CA LYS A 102 -0.09 10.19 -2.68
C LYS A 102 -0.81 8.94 -3.21
N LEU A 103 -0.17 7.77 -3.16
CA LEU A 103 -0.79 6.49 -3.49
C LEU A 103 -1.91 6.14 -2.51
N CYS A 104 -1.68 6.30 -1.20
CA CYS A 104 -2.71 6.13 -0.18
C CYS A 104 -3.94 7.03 -0.46
N LYS A 105 -3.72 8.32 -0.74
CA LYS A 105 -4.79 9.26 -1.11
C LYS A 105 -5.54 8.81 -2.36
N SER A 106 -4.83 8.39 -3.41
CA SER A 106 -5.44 7.87 -4.63
C SER A 106 -6.31 6.64 -4.36
N LEU A 107 -5.81 5.67 -3.59
CA LEU A 107 -6.57 4.48 -3.21
C LEU A 107 -7.85 4.84 -2.44
N GLN A 108 -7.76 5.76 -1.47
CA GLN A 108 -8.93 6.22 -0.72
C GLN A 108 -9.94 6.96 -1.61
N ALA A 109 -9.48 7.77 -2.59
CA ALA A 109 -10.36 8.49 -3.51
C ALA A 109 -11.17 7.56 -4.43
N HIS A 110 -10.66 6.37 -4.73
CA HIS A 110 -11.36 5.37 -5.56
C HIS A 110 -12.37 4.51 -4.79
N LYS A 111 -12.52 4.72 -3.47
CA LYS A 111 -13.44 3.96 -2.64
C LYS A 111 -14.89 4.39 -2.90
N VAL A 112 -15.73 3.45 -3.31
CA VAL A 112 -17.17 3.66 -3.57
C VAL A 112 -17.99 2.83 -2.59
N LYS A 113 -18.89 3.47 -1.83
CA LYS A 113 -19.76 2.80 -0.83
C LYS A 113 -19.00 1.88 0.14
N GLY A 114 -17.78 2.26 0.51
CA GLY A 114 -16.97 1.48 1.45
C GLY A 114 -16.01 0.47 0.81
N ALA A 115 -16.03 0.27 -0.51
CA ALA A 115 -15.26 -0.77 -1.19
C ALA A 115 -14.65 -0.31 -2.53
N TRP A 116 -13.73 -1.13 -3.04
CA TRP A 116 -13.16 -1.08 -4.38
C TRP A 116 -13.86 -2.11 -5.29
N LYS A 117 -13.47 -2.19 -6.57
CA LYS A 117 -14.27 -2.80 -7.64
C LYS A 117 -14.47 -4.31 -7.47
N SER A 118 -13.60 -5.01 -6.74
CA SER A 118 -13.67 -6.45 -6.53
C SER A 118 -13.18 -6.90 -5.16
N THR A 119 -13.52 -8.13 -4.77
CA THR A 119 -13.02 -8.76 -3.54
C THR A 119 -11.49 -8.86 -3.52
N GLN A 120 -10.86 -9.12 -4.68
CA GLN A 120 -9.41 -9.19 -4.78
C GLN A 120 -8.78 -7.83 -4.52
N GLU A 121 -9.29 -6.77 -5.18
CA GLU A 121 -8.85 -5.39 -4.95
C GLU A 121 -9.02 -4.99 -3.48
N ASN A 122 -10.18 -5.25 -2.90
CA ASN A 122 -10.45 -4.95 -1.50
C ASN A 122 -9.38 -5.55 -0.59
N CYS A 123 -9.03 -6.82 -0.79
CA CYS A 123 -8.03 -7.48 0.03
C CYS A 123 -6.67 -6.76 -0.04
N PHE A 124 -6.16 -6.52 -1.26
CA PHE A 124 -4.86 -5.87 -1.43
C PHE A 124 -4.85 -4.42 -0.93
N VAL A 125 -5.91 -3.65 -1.22
CA VAL A 125 -6.00 -2.25 -0.78
C VAL A 125 -6.07 -2.17 0.73
N LEU A 126 -6.87 -3.02 1.39
CA LEU A 126 -6.99 -3.01 2.85
C LEU A 126 -5.67 -3.38 3.53
N ILE A 127 -4.94 -4.37 3.02
CA ILE A 127 -3.60 -4.73 3.56
C ILE A 127 -2.62 -3.57 3.39
N ALA A 128 -2.60 -2.93 2.21
CA ALA A 128 -1.69 -1.81 1.95
C ALA A 128 -2.02 -0.58 2.83
N LEU A 129 -3.30 -0.26 3.00
CA LEU A 129 -3.76 0.84 3.86
C LEU A 129 -3.47 0.55 5.34
N GLU A 130 -3.70 -0.68 5.79
CA GLU A 130 -3.36 -1.09 7.16
C GLU A 130 -1.87 -0.87 7.45
N LYS A 131 -0.99 -1.29 6.54
CA LYS A 131 0.46 -1.04 6.66
C LYS A 131 0.81 0.43 6.62
N TYR A 132 0.20 1.19 5.72
CA TYR A 132 0.41 2.63 5.62
C TYR A 132 0.05 3.33 6.94
N PHE A 133 -1.13 3.07 7.50
CA PHE A 133 -1.57 3.70 8.74
C PHE A 133 -0.67 3.30 9.93
N HIS A 134 -0.27 2.03 10.03
CA HIS A 134 0.66 1.60 11.08
C HIS A 134 2.05 2.24 10.97
N MET A 135 2.54 2.54 9.77
CA MET A 135 3.88 3.11 9.59
C MET A 135 3.90 4.64 9.59
N LYS A 136 2.91 5.29 8.95
CA LYS A 136 2.90 6.73 8.66
C LYS A 136 1.90 7.53 9.50
N GLU A 137 0.84 6.90 10.00
CA GLU A 137 -0.22 7.56 10.78
C GLU A 137 -0.45 6.84 12.11
N LYS A 138 0.64 6.39 12.75
CA LYS A 138 0.61 5.69 14.04
C LYS A 138 0.18 6.60 15.20
N ASP A 139 0.38 7.91 15.03
CA ASP A 139 0.10 8.89 16.07
C ASP A 139 -1.41 9.00 16.24
N THR A 140 -1.83 8.98 17.50
CA THR A 140 -3.25 9.06 17.83
C THR A 140 -3.77 10.47 17.52
N PRO A 141 -4.78 10.64 16.64
CA PRO A 141 -5.28 11.97 16.33
C PRO A 141 -5.98 12.57 17.55
N GLU A 142 -5.59 13.79 17.89
CA GLU A 142 -6.27 14.64 18.87
C GLU A 142 -6.50 16.01 18.23
N PHE A 143 -7.73 16.27 17.80
CA PHE A 143 -8.08 17.53 17.13
C PHE A 143 -9.55 17.90 17.35
N VAL A 144 -9.88 19.17 17.10
CA VAL A 144 -11.25 19.67 17.14
C VAL A 144 -11.66 20.09 15.74
N ALA A 145 -12.72 19.48 15.21
CA ALA A 145 -13.33 19.89 13.96
C ALA A 145 -14.45 20.89 14.26
N ASN A 146 -14.28 22.12 13.79
CA ASN A 146 -15.27 23.17 13.91
C ASN A 146 -15.99 23.34 12.56
N ILE A 147 -17.31 23.53 12.60
CA ILE A 147 -18.16 23.68 11.43
C ILE A 147 -18.80 25.06 11.48
N TRP A 148 -18.65 25.81 10.39
CA TRP A 148 -19.28 27.10 10.19
C TRP A 148 -20.10 27.09 8.90
N LEU A 149 -21.20 27.84 8.90
CA LEU A 149 -21.99 28.14 7.71
C LEU A 149 -22.01 29.67 7.55
N ASP A 150 -21.33 30.17 6.52
CA ASP A 150 -21.03 31.59 6.37
C ASP A 150 -20.33 32.14 7.63
N ASN A 151 -20.93 33.10 8.32
CA ASN A 151 -20.40 33.67 9.55
C ASN A 151 -20.94 32.99 10.81
N ASP A 152 -21.88 32.04 10.67
CA ASP A 152 -22.55 31.39 11.79
C ASP A 152 -21.81 30.11 12.19
N TYR A 153 -21.47 30.01 13.48
CA TYR A 153 -20.92 28.79 14.04
C TYR A 153 -22.01 27.71 14.20
N CYS A 154 -21.83 26.57 13.54
CA CYS A 154 -22.80 25.47 13.54
C CYS A 154 -22.48 24.37 14.56
N GLY A 155 -21.25 24.32 15.07
CA GLY A 155 -20.86 23.37 16.11
C GLY A 155 -19.41 22.94 16.03
N GLN A 156 -19.01 22.15 17.03
CA GLN A 156 -17.70 21.51 17.10
C GLN A 156 -17.85 20.02 17.37
N HIS A 157 -16.87 19.27 16.89
CA HIS A 157 -16.67 17.88 17.23
C HIS A 157 -15.23 17.68 17.70
N GLU A 158 -15.05 17.32 18.97
CA GLU A 158 -13.74 16.93 19.49
C GLU A 158 -13.48 15.46 19.13
N TYR A 159 -12.35 15.21 18.47
CA TYR A 159 -11.88 13.87 18.20
C TYR A 159 -10.74 13.52 19.17
N LYS A 160 -10.99 12.54 20.03
CA LYS A 160 -10.02 11.90 20.92
C LYS A 160 -10.19 10.39 20.81
N VAL A 161 -9.15 9.67 20.38
CA VAL A 161 -9.23 8.20 20.31
C VAL A 161 -9.19 7.61 21.72
N GLN A 162 -10.19 6.81 22.07
CA GLN A 162 -10.13 5.94 23.24
C GLN A 162 -9.47 4.61 22.83
N HIS A 163 -8.15 4.56 22.94
CA HIS A 163 -7.28 3.38 22.74
C HIS A 163 -7.24 2.78 21.30
N PRO A 164 -6.04 2.53 20.73
CA PRO A 164 -5.91 1.95 19.39
C PRO A 164 -5.90 0.41 19.47
N TRP A 165 -7.02 -0.21 19.07
CA TRP A 165 -7.08 -1.54 18.43
C TRP A 165 -6.47 -2.78 19.12
N TYR A 166 -6.90 -3.07 20.35
CA TYR A 166 -7.13 -4.46 20.77
C TYR A 166 -8.52 -4.52 21.42
N PRO A 167 -9.49 -5.33 20.93
CA PRO A 167 -10.55 -5.75 21.83
C PRO A 167 -9.83 -6.54 22.94
N GLN A 168 -10.03 -6.15 24.19
CA GLN A 168 -9.70 -7.00 25.31
C GLN A 168 -10.53 -8.27 25.14
N LEU A 169 -10.02 -9.26 24.38
CA LEU A 169 -10.52 -10.61 24.46
C LEU A 169 -10.40 -10.96 25.94
N PRO A 170 -11.51 -11.25 26.65
CA PRO A 170 -11.40 -11.70 28.02
C PRO A 170 -10.46 -12.90 27.98
N LEU A 171 -9.33 -12.79 28.69
CA LEU A 171 -8.46 -13.93 28.94
C LEU A 171 -9.40 -15.02 29.49
N LEU A 172 -9.64 -16.07 28.72
CA LEU A 172 -10.36 -17.22 29.23
C LEU A 172 -9.62 -17.62 30.51
N PRO A 173 -10.27 -17.62 31.69
CA PRO A 173 -9.59 -17.95 32.92
C PRO A 173 -8.94 -19.32 32.74
N SER A 174 -7.63 -19.36 32.93
CA SER A 174 -6.83 -20.58 32.91
C SER A 174 -7.27 -21.48 34.07
N ARG A 175 -8.35 -22.23 33.87
CA ARG A 175 -8.84 -23.17 34.88
C ARG A 175 -9.68 -24.29 34.28
N ILE A 176 -9.07 -25.12 33.44
CA ILE A 176 -9.41 -26.53 33.35
C ILE A 176 -8.12 -27.31 33.11
N LEU A 177 -7.40 -27.64 34.19
CA LEU A 177 -6.66 -28.88 34.38
C LEU A 177 -6.36 -28.96 35.88
N GLY A 178 -7.27 -29.62 36.59
CA GLY A 178 -7.19 -30.03 37.99
C GLY A 178 -8.12 -31.21 38.17
#